data_AF-A0A0F9AIX6-F1
#
_entry.id   AF-A0A0F9AIX6-F1
#
_cell.length_a   1.000
_cell.length_b   1.000
_cell.length_c   1.000
_cell.angle_alpha   90.00
_cell.angle_beta   90.00
_cell.angle_gamma   90.00
#
_symmetry.space_group_name_H-M   'P 1'
#
loop_
_entity.id
_entity.type
_entity.pdbx_description
1 polymer ?
#
loop_
_entity_poly.entity_id
_entity_poly.type
_entity_poly.pdbx_seq_one_letter_code
_entity_poly.pdbx_strand_id
1 'polypeptide(L)'
;CLLMVAPSGCGKSVMTDTLKLIHPDAVSLLSITKARLTDYKDTFSNFFGVVLMDDMAGAGSPYERKDTITAFSQLCYSHTISKHTWTSDFEISNFFGAAIMNIQPALLAEVYAYPEWEGIIQDKTLRYYHLYRPTSPTRTKPNIEVDWGIDIDLVHTPRHDYKLYKTLDDIASIQWSDSRAYEYIDMLLRGIAALDRRQDVNNNDLILLHKLMKPMTVEKHIFRKSGFETGRWMDTNLAAVLVEFASWKKINIDRIARDYKVSPSTVYRLLADIKEWFVEDSIKSKMLVPKLELKRVLKEAGVER
;
A
#
# COMPACT_ATOMS: atom_id res chain seq x y z
N CYS A 1 9.92 -1.05 -0.64
CA CYS A 1 9.01 -0.30 -1.53
C CYS A 1 7.58 -0.41 -1.01
N LEU A 2 6.89 0.71 -0.76
CA LEU A 2 5.55 0.79 -0.18
C LEU A 2 4.54 1.30 -1.21
N LEU A 3 3.49 0.53 -1.47
CA LEU A 3 2.33 0.92 -2.25
C LEU A 3 1.19 1.32 -1.30
N MET A 4 0.84 2.60 -1.28
CA MET A 4 -0.28 3.15 -0.52
C MET A 4 -1.55 3.07 -1.35
N VAL A 5 -2.36 2.05 -1.08
CA VAL A 5 -3.56 1.71 -1.86
C VAL A 5 -4.79 2.37 -1.23
N ALA A 6 -5.40 3.32 -1.93
CA ALA A 6 -6.70 3.87 -1.52
C ALA A 6 -7.41 4.55 -2.69
N PRO A 7 -8.75 4.65 -2.67
CA PRO A 7 -9.50 5.51 -3.57
C PRO A 7 -9.03 6.98 -3.54
N SER A 8 -9.47 7.75 -4.53
CA SER A 8 -9.29 9.20 -4.54
C SER A 8 -10.02 9.83 -3.34
N GLY A 9 -9.46 10.92 -2.81
CA GLY A 9 -10.05 11.65 -1.68
C GLY A 9 -9.85 11.03 -0.30
N CYS A 10 -8.99 10.02 -0.14
CA CYS A 10 -8.60 9.47 1.18
C CYS A 10 -7.37 10.17 1.80
N GLY A 11 -6.98 11.35 1.32
CA GLY A 11 -5.87 12.12 1.91
C GLY A 11 -4.45 11.59 1.61
N LYS A 12 -4.30 10.64 0.67
CA LYS A 12 -2.99 10.10 0.25
C LYS A 12 -1.95 11.18 -0.06
N SER A 13 -2.34 12.19 -0.84
CA SER A 13 -1.44 13.27 -1.21
C SER A 13 -1.02 14.17 -0.06
N VAL A 14 -1.87 14.31 0.96
CA VAL A 14 -1.50 15.07 2.16
C VAL A 14 -0.46 14.30 2.96
N MET A 15 -0.51 12.96 2.99
CA MET A 15 0.48 12.14 3.71
C MET A 15 1.87 12.23 3.07
N THR A 16 1.96 12.07 1.75
CA THR A 16 3.21 12.21 0.99
C THR A 16 3.77 13.64 1.06
N ASP A 17 2.92 14.66 0.95
CA ASP A 17 3.32 16.06 1.19
C ASP A 17 3.88 16.29 2.58
N THR A 18 3.28 15.67 3.60
CA THR A 18 3.72 15.81 4.99
C THR A 18 5.06 15.09 5.18
N LEU A 19 5.20 13.88 4.65
CA LEU A 19 6.46 13.14 4.67
C LEU A 19 7.60 13.91 3.99
N LYS A 20 7.32 14.58 2.87
CA LYS A 20 8.29 15.42 2.17
C LYS A 20 8.83 16.56 3.05
N LEU A 21 7.99 17.12 3.92
CA LEU A 21 8.37 18.23 4.79
C LEU A 21 9.18 17.79 6.02
N ILE A 22 8.97 16.56 6.49
CA ILE A 22 9.54 16.07 7.76
C ILE A 22 10.73 15.13 7.58
N HIS A 23 10.87 14.49 6.42
CA HIS A 23 11.98 13.59 6.14
C HIS A 23 13.19 14.39 5.60
N PRO A 24 14.41 14.20 6.13
CA PRO A 24 15.57 15.00 5.74
C PRO A 24 15.92 14.87 4.25
N ASP A 25 15.90 13.65 3.73
CA ASP A 25 16.31 13.33 2.36
C ASP A 25 15.15 12.80 1.51
N ALA A 26 14.16 13.64 1.26
CA ALA A 26 12.99 13.29 0.45
C ALA A 26 13.10 13.77 -1.01
N VAL A 27 12.99 12.84 -1.96
CA VAL A 27 12.95 13.11 -3.40
C VAL A 27 11.53 12.88 -3.91
N SER A 28 10.89 13.92 -4.47
CA SER A 28 9.58 13.78 -5.09
C SER A 28 9.69 13.52 -6.58
N LEU A 29 8.99 12.49 -7.06
CA LEU A 29 8.90 12.16 -8.48
C LEU A 29 7.43 11.98 -8.88
N LEU A 30 7.11 12.34 -10.12
CA LEU A 30 5.79 12.03 -10.70
C LEU A 30 5.76 10.60 -11.24
N SER A 31 6.71 10.26 -12.10
CA SER A 31 6.90 8.92 -12.66
C SER A 31 8.26 8.81 -13.34
N ILE A 32 8.90 7.65 -13.31
CA ILE A 32 10.17 7.41 -14.01
C ILE A 32 10.17 6.01 -14.63
N THR A 33 10.39 5.93 -15.95
CA THR A 33 10.71 4.67 -16.62
C THR A 33 12.16 4.27 -16.39
N LYS A 34 12.49 2.98 -16.52
CA LYS A 34 13.85 2.46 -16.54
C LYS A 34 14.73 3.16 -17.57
N ALA A 35 14.16 3.60 -18.70
CA ALA A 35 14.90 4.35 -19.71
C ALA A 35 15.29 5.76 -19.24
N ARG A 36 14.48 6.38 -18.38
CA ARG A 36 14.75 7.70 -17.78
C ARG A 36 15.50 7.61 -16.46
N LEU A 37 15.62 6.43 -15.85
CA LEU A 37 16.49 6.24 -14.68
C LEU A 37 17.95 6.58 -14.97
N THR A 38 18.41 6.46 -16.22
CA THR A 38 19.73 6.93 -16.65
C THR A 38 19.96 8.40 -16.29
N ASP A 39 18.94 9.25 -16.45
CA ASP A 39 19.01 10.68 -16.14
C ASP A 39 19.15 10.94 -14.61
N TYR A 40 18.79 9.96 -13.78
CA TYR A 40 18.83 10.02 -12.32
C TYR A 40 19.89 9.10 -11.70
N LYS A 41 20.81 8.56 -12.51
CA LYS A 41 21.83 7.62 -12.05
C LYS A 41 22.64 8.21 -10.89
N ASP A 42 23.12 9.43 -11.05
CA ASP A 42 23.96 10.09 -10.05
C ASP A 42 23.17 10.45 -8.79
N THR A 43 21.86 10.71 -8.92
CA THR A 43 20.97 10.99 -7.79
C THR A 43 20.69 9.74 -6.96
N PHE A 44 20.51 8.59 -7.60
CA PHE A 44 20.09 7.37 -6.93
C PHE A 44 21.24 6.42 -6.57
N SER A 45 22.45 6.66 -7.07
CA SER A 45 23.63 5.91 -6.65
C SER A 45 24.11 6.39 -5.29
N ASN A 46 24.34 5.47 -4.34
CA ASN A 46 24.65 5.79 -2.93
C ASN A 46 23.55 6.62 -2.24
N PHE A 47 22.28 6.40 -2.61
CA PHE A 47 21.15 7.16 -2.08
C PHE A 47 20.65 6.57 -0.76
N PHE A 48 20.56 7.41 0.27
CA PHE A 48 20.01 7.11 1.59
C PHE A 48 18.89 8.10 1.88
N GLY A 49 17.66 7.75 1.52
CA GLY A 49 16.52 8.66 1.66
C GLY A 49 15.21 8.04 1.26
N VAL A 50 14.20 8.88 1.02
CA VAL A 50 12.87 8.43 0.60
C VAL A 50 12.47 9.04 -0.74
N VAL A 51 12.05 8.19 -1.67
CA VAL A 51 11.44 8.58 -2.93
C VAL A 51 9.92 8.59 -2.75
N LEU A 52 9.29 9.72 -3.01
CA LEU A 52 7.86 9.95 -2.85
C LEU A 52 7.21 10.13 -4.22
N MET A 53 6.21 9.29 -4.54
CA MET A 53 5.43 9.38 -5.76
C MET A 53 3.96 9.57 -5.43
N ASP A 54 3.45 10.77 -5.72
CA ASP A 54 2.18 11.22 -5.17
C ASP A 54 0.94 10.66 -5.90
N ASP A 55 1.03 10.44 -7.20
CA ASP A 55 -0.04 9.82 -7.95
C ASP A 55 0.51 9.08 -9.16
N MET A 56 0.48 7.76 -9.10
CA MET A 56 0.82 6.91 -10.24
C MET A 56 -0.12 7.14 -11.44
N ALA A 57 -1.30 7.73 -11.26
CA ALA A 57 -2.15 8.13 -12.38
C ALA A 57 -1.50 9.22 -13.25
N GLY A 58 -0.62 10.04 -12.67
CA GLY A 58 0.13 11.08 -13.38
C GLY A 58 1.21 10.52 -14.31
N ALA A 59 1.64 9.27 -14.11
CA ALA A 59 2.46 8.55 -15.08
C ALA A 59 1.60 8.31 -16.34
N GLY A 60 2.03 8.86 -17.47
CA GLY A 60 1.21 9.05 -18.67
C GLY A 60 0.63 7.74 -19.19
N SER A 61 1.50 6.81 -19.60
CA SER A 61 1.06 5.54 -20.19
C SER A 61 1.02 4.36 -19.18
N PRO A 62 0.21 3.32 -19.43
CA PRO A 62 0.23 2.08 -18.64
C PRO A 62 1.64 1.45 -18.57
N TYR A 63 2.42 1.59 -19.65
CA TYR A 63 3.81 1.15 -19.69
C TYR A 63 4.67 1.89 -18.66
N GLU A 64 4.56 3.21 -18.58
CA GLU A 64 5.31 4.02 -17.63
C GLU A 64 4.97 3.68 -16.18
N ARG A 65 3.68 3.44 -15.90
CA ARG A 65 3.21 3.00 -14.56
C ARG A 65 3.84 1.68 -14.15
N LYS A 66 3.72 0.68 -15.03
CA LYS A 66 4.29 -0.66 -14.83
C LYS A 66 5.79 -0.60 -14.58
N ASP A 67 6.50 0.10 -15.45
CA ASP A 67 7.96 0.14 -15.43
C ASP A 67 8.48 0.91 -14.20
N THR A 68 7.81 2.00 -13.81
CA THR A 68 8.12 2.72 -12.57
C THR A 68 8.00 1.81 -11.34
N ILE A 69 6.86 1.10 -11.19
CA ILE A 69 6.64 0.22 -10.03
C ILE A 69 7.67 -0.91 -10.01
N THR A 70 7.93 -1.51 -11.16
CA THR A 70 8.90 -2.61 -11.32
C THR A 70 10.33 -2.14 -11.03
N ALA A 71 10.70 -0.94 -11.49
CA ALA A 71 12.02 -0.38 -11.28
C ALA A 71 12.26 -0.07 -9.81
N PHE A 72 11.33 0.61 -9.13
CA PHE A 72 11.49 0.94 -7.71
C PHE A 72 11.29 -0.26 -6.79
N SER A 73 10.46 -1.24 -7.15
CA SER A 73 10.40 -2.50 -6.39
C SER A 73 11.73 -3.25 -6.46
N GLN A 74 12.37 -3.30 -7.63
CA GLN A 74 13.68 -3.90 -7.79
C GLN A 74 14.78 -3.10 -7.10
N LEU A 75 14.79 -1.77 -7.27
CA LEU A 75 15.82 -0.91 -6.72
C LEU A 75 15.81 -0.88 -5.18
N CYS A 76 14.62 -0.78 -4.56
CA CYS A 76 14.50 -0.83 -3.09
C CYS A 76 14.89 -2.19 -2.51
N TYR A 77 14.68 -3.28 -3.25
CA TYR A 77 14.90 -4.63 -2.74
C TYR A 77 16.33 -5.12 -3.00
N SER A 78 16.87 -4.86 -4.19
CA SER A 78 18.18 -5.35 -4.61
C SER A 78 19.30 -4.33 -4.37
N HIS A 79 18.99 -3.10 -3.98
CA HIS A 79 19.93 -1.98 -3.83
C HIS A 79 20.71 -1.60 -5.10
N THR A 80 20.39 -2.25 -6.22
CA THR A 80 21.01 -2.03 -7.52
C THR A 80 19.99 -2.25 -8.64
N ILE A 81 20.18 -1.52 -9.73
CA ILE A 81 19.57 -1.84 -11.02
C ILE A 81 20.61 -1.55 -12.10
N SER A 82 20.85 -2.55 -12.95
CA SER A 82 21.68 -2.39 -14.15
C SER A 82 20.87 -2.73 -15.39
N LYS A 83 21.10 -1.97 -16.45
CA LYS A 83 20.49 -2.22 -17.75
C LYS A 83 21.55 -2.00 -18.82
N HIS A 84 21.94 -3.10 -19.46
CA HIS A 84 22.88 -3.12 -20.58
C HIS A 84 22.08 -3.48 -21.84
N THR A 85 21.67 -2.46 -22.58
CA THR A 85 20.97 -2.60 -23.86
C THR A 85 21.72 -1.81 -24.93
N TRP A 86 21.52 -2.12 -26.22
CA TRP A 86 22.16 -1.40 -27.32
C TRP A 86 22.00 0.13 -27.19
N THR A 87 20.84 0.60 -26.74
CA THR A 87 20.48 2.03 -26.68
C THR A 87 20.69 2.70 -25.32
N SER A 88 21.01 1.93 -24.27
CA SER A 88 21.16 2.46 -22.92
C SER A 88 22.02 1.53 -22.09
N ASP A 89 23.06 2.10 -21.51
CA ASP A 89 23.96 1.44 -20.55
C ASP A 89 24.01 2.29 -19.27
N PHE A 90 23.40 1.78 -18.20
CA PHE A 90 23.47 2.43 -16.90
C PHE A 90 23.41 1.42 -15.77
N GLU A 91 23.98 1.83 -14.64
CA GLU A 91 23.98 1.10 -13.39
C GLU A 91 23.74 2.09 -12.26
N ILE A 92 22.77 1.81 -11.40
CA ILE A 92 22.58 2.48 -10.12
C ILE A 92 22.97 1.46 -9.07
N SER A 93 23.90 1.81 -8.19
CA SER A 93 24.39 0.94 -7.12
C SER A 93 24.26 1.62 -5.76
N ASN A 94 24.23 0.82 -4.69
CA ASN A 94 24.13 1.29 -3.30
C ASN A 94 22.88 2.15 -3.05
N PHE A 95 21.74 1.79 -3.62
CA PHE A 95 20.47 2.43 -3.28
C PHE A 95 19.94 1.84 -1.97
N PHE A 96 20.12 2.57 -0.86
CA PHE A 96 19.59 2.20 0.46
C PHE A 96 18.35 3.04 0.82
N GLY A 97 17.64 3.53 -0.19
CA GLY A 97 16.43 4.32 -0.02
C GLY A 97 15.15 3.51 0.08
N ALA A 98 14.09 4.17 0.53
CA ALA A 98 12.72 3.67 0.43
C ALA A 98 11.99 4.37 -0.72
N ALA A 99 10.97 3.72 -1.29
CA ALA A 99 10.03 4.34 -2.20
C ALA A 99 8.61 4.19 -1.66
N ILE A 100 7.84 5.29 -1.62
CA ILE A 100 6.44 5.34 -1.24
C ILE A 100 5.64 5.84 -2.44
N MET A 101 4.77 4.98 -2.95
CA MET A 101 3.97 5.25 -4.14
C MET A 101 2.48 5.18 -3.80
N ASN A 102 1.78 6.28 -4.03
CA ASN A 102 0.32 6.32 -3.93
C ASN A 102 -0.30 5.68 -5.17
N ILE A 103 -1.18 4.70 -4.96
CA ILE A 103 -1.86 3.99 -6.05
C ILE A 103 -3.36 3.88 -5.78
N GLN A 104 -4.15 4.03 -6.84
CA GLN A 104 -5.59 3.84 -6.78
C GLN A 104 -5.95 2.36 -7.03
N PRO A 105 -7.05 1.84 -6.46
CA PRO A 105 -7.46 0.44 -6.68
C PRO A 105 -7.55 0.03 -8.15
N ALA A 106 -8.05 0.90 -9.02
CA ALA A 106 -8.12 0.63 -10.46
C ALA A 106 -6.73 0.41 -11.08
N LEU A 107 -5.74 1.23 -10.71
CA LEU A 107 -4.36 1.08 -11.19
C LEU A 107 -3.69 -0.17 -10.60
N LEU A 108 -3.96 -0.48 -9.33
CA LEU A 108 -3.46 -1.71 -8.73
C LEU A 108 -4.04 -2.95 -9.42
N ALA A 109 -5.32 -2.91 -9.81
CA ALA A 109 -5.97 -3.98 -10.58
C ALA A 109 -5.28 -4.21 -11.93
N GLU A 110 -4.90 -3.13 -12.64
CA GLU A 110 -4.10 -3.22 -13.86
C GLU A 110 -2.73 -3.85 -13.60
N VAL A 111 -2.05 -3.40 -12.54
CA VAL A 111 -0.72 -3.92 -12.16
C VAL A 111 -0.75 -5.38 -11.76
N TYR A 112 -1.81 -5.81 -11.05
CA TYR A 112 -2.00 -7.20 -10.63
C TYR A 112 -2.14 -8.17 -11.82
N ALA A 113 -2.73 -7.69 -12.91
CA ALA A 113 -2.89 -8.47 -14.14
C ALA A 113 -1.56 -8.68 -14.92
N TYR A 114 -0.49 -7.96 -14.59
CA TYR A 114 0.78 -8.06 -15.32
C TYR A 114 1.54 -9.36 -15.00
N PRO A 115 2.17 -10.03 -15.98
CA PRO A 115 2.96 -11.23 -15.74
C PRO A 115 4.04 -11.05 -14.65
N GLU A 116 4.67 -9.87 -14.60
CA GLU A 116 5.72 -9.51 -13.65
C GLU A 116 5.25 -9.37 -12.20
N TRP A 117 3.93 -9.43 -11.96
CA TRP A 117 3.38 -9.37 -10.61
C TRP A 117 4.06 -10.39 -9.68
N GLU A 118 4.07 -11.67 -10.06
CA GLU A 118 4.57 -12.75 -9.21
C GLU A 118 6.10 -12.77 -9.14
N GLY A 119 6.77 -12.49 -10.26
CA GLY A 119 8.23 -12.56 -10.33
C GLY A 119 8.96 -11.35 -9.74
N ILE A 120 8.30 -10.18 -9.67
CA ILE A 120 8.98 -8.92 -9.31
C ILE A 120 8.20 -8.05 -8.32
N ILE A 121 6.88 -7.91 -8.46
CA ILE A 121 6.13 -6.89 -7.72
C ILE A 121 5.66 -7.40 -6.35
N GLN A 122 5.02 -8.58 -6.32
CA GLN A 122 4.39 -9.15 -5.15
C GLN A 122 5.35 -9.23 -3.97
N ASP A 123 6.48 -9.92 -4.16
CA ASP A 123 7.47 -10.21 -3.12
C ASP A 123 8.42 -9.03 -2.81
N LYS A 124 8.38 -7.94 -3.58
CA LYS A 124 9.28 -6.78 -3.40
C LYS A 124 8.56 -5.49 -3.02
N THR A 125 7.25 -5.56 -2.79
CA THR A 125 6.44 -4.41 -2.39
C THR A 125 5.61 -4.75 -1.17
N LEU A 126 5.44 -3.77 -0.27
CA LEU A 126 4.44 -3.79 0.78
C LEU A 126 3.20 -3.06 0.27
N ARG A 127 2.02 -3.66 0.38
CA ARG A 127 0.77 -3.05 -0.06
C ARG A 127 -0.08 -2.68 1.14
N TYR A 128 -0.10 -1.40 1.47
CA TYR A 128 -0.87 -0.89 2.59
C TYR A 128 -2.22 -0.36 2.11
N TYR A 129 -3.31 -0.97 2.56
CA TYR A 129 -4.68 -0.57 2.20
C TYR A 129 -5.20 0.47 3.18
N HIS A 130 -5.21 1.74 2.75
CA HIS A 130 -5.72 2.83 3.59
C HIS A 130 -7.24 2.91 3.47
N LEU A 131 -7.93 2.45 4.51
CA LEU A 131 -9.39 2.27 4.52
C LEU A 131 -10.19 3.51 4.94
N TYR A 132 -9.55 4.55 5.48
CA TYR A 132 -10.27 5.69 6.05
C TYR A 132 -10.30 6.88 5.10
N ARG A 133 -11.50 7.41 4.86
CA ARG A 133 -11.74 8.68 4.20
C ARG A 133 -11.91 9.76 5.28
N PRO A 134 -11.33 10.96 5.10
CA PRO A 134 -11.63 12.11 5.93
C PRO A 134 -13.14 12.37 5.99
N THR A 135 -13.70 12.43 7.20
CA THR A 135 -15.15 12.59 7.38
C THR A 135 -15.64 14.02 7.15
N SER A 136 -14.71 14.98 7.20
CA SER A 136 -14.91 16.38 6.90
C SER A 136 -13.70 16.92 6.11
N PRO A 137 -13.89 18.00 5.33
CA PRO A 137 -12.77 18.67 4.68
C PRO A 137 -11.84 19.29 5.73
N THR A 138 -10.60 18.79 5.78
CA THR A 138 -9.55 19.34 6.66
C THR A 138 -8.62 20.22 5.83
N ARG A 139 -8.50 21.50 6.20
CA ARG A 139 -7.60 22.44 5.52
C ARG A 139 -6.18 22.44 6.09
N THR A 140 -6.05 22.09 7.36
CA THR A 140 -4.78 22.09 8.09
C THR A 140 -4.02 20.81 7.79
N LYS A 141 -2.76 20.93 7.37
CA LYS A 141 -1.85 19.78 7.29
C LYS A 141 -1.56 19.25 8.70
N PRO A 142 -1.32 17.94 8.87
CA PRO A 142 -0.85 17.39 10.13
C PRO A 142 0.47 18.06 10.52
N ASN A 143 0.59 18.50 11.78
CA ASN A 143 1.87 18.92 12.34
C ASN A 143 2.47 17.73 13.07
N ILE A 144 3.53 17.15 12.50
CA ILE A 144 4.17 15.93 13.01
C ILE A 144 5.66 16.21 13.12
N GLU A 145 6.23 15.99 14.30
CA GLU A 145 7.67 15.90 14.50
C GLU A 145 8.02 14.41 14.60
N VAL A 146 9.01 13.97 13.83
CA VAL A 146 9.46 12.57 13.79
C VAL A 146 10.89 12.52 14.26
N ASP A 147 11.13 11.71 15.28
CA ASP A 147 12.47 11.26 15.63
C ASP A 147 12.84 10.07 14.73
N TRP A 148 13.85 10.24 13.89
CA TRP A 148 14.30 9.20 12.95
C TRP A 148 15.18 8.12 13.61
N GLY A 149 15.35 8.19 14.93
CA GLY A 149 15.86 7.07 15.72
C GLY A 149 17.37 6.83 15.56
N ILE A 150 17.75 5.55 15.60
CA ILE A 150 19.11 5.05 15.32
C ILE A 150 19.15 4.28 14.00
N ASP A 151 20.35 3.98 13.52
CA ASP A 151 20.53 3.09 12.37
C ASP A 151 19.93 1.70 12.65
N ILE A 152 19.13 1.20 11.70
CA ILE A 152 18.48 -0.12 11.78
C ILE A 152 19.50 -1.25 11.89
N ASP A 153 20.70 -1.08 11.34
CA ASP A 153 21.78 -2.06 11.40
C ASP A 153 22.37 -2.23 12.80
N LEU A 154 22.09 -1.30 13.71
CA LEU A 154 22.42 -1.42 15.14
C LEU A 154 21.38 -2.21 15.94
N VAL A 155 20.23 -2.55 15.34
CA VAL A 155 19.15 -3.30 16.00
C VAL A 155 19.32 -4.79 15.72
N HIS A 156 19.37 -5.60 16.78
CA HIS A 156 19.48 -7.04 16.69
C HIS A 156 18.27 -7.69 16.02
N THR A 157 18.50 -8.82 15.34
CA THR A 157 17.43 -9.63 14.75
C THR A 157 16.44 -10.07 15.84
N PRO A 158 15.13 -9.90 15.63
CA PRO A 158 14.14 -10.29 16.62
C PRO A 158 14.10 -11.80 16.79
N ARG A 159 13.73 -12.24 17.99
CA ARG A 159 13.39 -13.65 18.22
C ARG A 159 12.05 -13.99 17.59
N HIS A 160 11.87 -15.23 17.14
CA HIS A 160 10.62 -15.68 16.51
C HIS A 160 9.71 -16.47 17.46
N ASP A 161 10.11 -16.63 18.74
CA ASP A 161 9.38 -17.36 19.77
C ASP A 161 8.22 -16.55 20.39
N TYR A 162 8.05 -15.29 20.00
CA TYR A 162 6.95 -14.46 20.49
C TYR A 162 5.58 -14.97 20.00
N LYS A 163 4.60 -14.97 20.91
CA LYS A 163 3.22 -15.42 20.62
C LYS A 163 2.57 -14.69 19.43
N LEU A 164 2.86 -13.40 19.26
CA LEU A 164 2.30 -12.59 18.16
C LEU A 164 3.02 -12.80 16.83
N TYR A 165 4.22 -13.38 16.82
CA TYR A 165 5.02 -13.54 15.60
C TYR A 165 4.25 -14.37 14.57
N LYS A 166 3.65 -15.49 14.99
CA LYS A 166 2.80 -16.32 14.12
C LYS A 166 1.62 -15.54 13.51
N THR A 167 1.00 -14.64 14.29
CA THR A 167 -0.10 -13.81 13.77
C THR A 167 0.40 -12.79 12.74
N LEU A 168 1.62 -12.27 12.91
CA LEU A 168 2.25 -11.40 11.91
C LEU A 168 2.56 -12.18 10.62
N ASP A 169 3.09 -13.39 10.77
CA ASP A 169 3.36 -14.33 9.67
C ASP A 169 2.08 -14.64 8.88
N ASP A 170 0.99 -15.01 9.56
CA ASP A 170 -0.30 -15.28 8.92
C ASP A 170 -0.82 -14.08 8.08
N ILE A 171 -0.53 -12.84 8.50
CA ILE A 171 -0.89 -11.62 7.74
C ILE A 171 0.10 -11.37 6.60
N ALA A 172 1.39 -11.56 6.85
CA ALA A 172 2.48 -11.37 5.89
C ALA A 172 2.36 -12.32 4.69
N SER A 173 2.04 -13.59 4.93
CA SER A 173 1.88 -14.62 3.90
C SER A 173 0.69 -14.39 2.95
N ILE A 174 -0.18 -13.42 3.24
CA ILE A 174 -1.20 -12.96 2.28
C ILE A 174 -0.53 -12.23 1.11
N GLN A 175 0.56 -11.51 1.39
CA GLN A 175 1.22 -10.63 0.44
C GLN A 175 2.50 -11.22 -0.14
N TRP A 176 3.23 -12.00 0.63
CA TRP A 176 4.58 -12.44 0.30
C TRP A 176 4.72 -13.95 0.40
N SER A 177 5.72 -14.49 -0.29
CA SER A 177 6.18 -15.87 -0.04
C SER A 177 6.74 -16.03 1.38
N ASP A 178 6.73 -17.27 1.90
CA ASP A 178 7.13 -17.57 3.28
C ASP A 178 8.49 -16.99 3.63
N SER A 179 9.53 -17.21 2.81
CA SER A 179 10.87 -16.67 3.08
C SER A 179 10.89 -15.14 3.15
N ARG A 180 10.08 -14.47 2.33
CA ARG A 180 9.97 -13.00 2.29
C ARG A 180 9.18 -12.45 3.47
N ALA A 181 8.16 -13.17 3.93
CA ALA A 181 7.41 -12.82 5.12
C ALA A 181 8.34 -12.71 6.34
N TYR A 182 9.21 -13.71 6.58
CA TYR A 182 10.19 -13.66 7.68
C TYR A 182 11.13 -12.46 7.55
N GLU A 183 11.74 -12.27 6.37
CA GLU A 183 12.67 -11.16 6.12
C GLU A 183 12.01 -9.79 6.39
N TYR A 184 10.81 -9.56 5.87
CA TYR A 184 10.12 -8.28 6.05
C TYR A 184 9.61 -8.07 7.46
N ILE A 185 9.10 -9.11 8.15
CA ILE A 185 8.70 -8.98 9.55
C ILE A 185 9.90 -8.57 10.39
N ASP A 186 11.06 -9.22 10.21
CA ASP A 186 12.28 -8.89 10.94
C ASP A 186 12.72 -7.45 10.68
N MET A 187 12.75 -7.03 9.41
CA MET A 187 13.09 -5.66 9.04
C MET A 187 12.10 -4.62 9.61
N LEU A 188 10.81 -4.90 9.57
CA LEU A 188 9.79 -3.98 10.09
C LEU A 188 9.87 -3.86 11.62
N LEU A 189 10.08 -4.97 12.33
CA LEU A 189 10.27 -4.95 13.79
C LEU A 189 11.54 -4.20 14.19
N ARG A 190 12.66 -4.45 13.47
CA ARG A 190 13.90 -3.70 13.68
C ARG A 190 13.70 -2.21 13.41
N GLY A 191 12.98 -1.86 12.35
CA GLY A 191 12.65 -0.47 12.01
C GLY A 191 11.82 0.23 13.10
N ILE A 192 10.85 -0.46 13.70
CA ILE A 192 10.07 0.08 14.82
C ILE A 192 10.97 0.32 16.05
N ALA A 193 11.79 -0.67 16.43
CA ALA A 193 12.71 -0.52 17.56
C ALA A 193 13.77 0.59 17.32
N ALA A 194 14.24 0.72 16.07
CA ALA A 194 15.18 1.74 15.66
C ALA A 194 14.61 3.17 15.84
N LEU A 195 13.36 3.39 15.45
CA LEU A 195 12.66 4.67 15.65
C LEU A 195 12.55 5.05 17.14
N ASP A 196 12.42 4.06 18.01
CA ASP A 196 12.44 4.23 19.48
C ASP A 196 13.86 4.30 20.09
N ARG A 197 14.90 4.37 19.25
CA ARG A 197 16.32 4.37 19.65
C ARG A 197 16.75 3.14 20.46
N ARG A 198 16.11 1.99 20.23
CA ARG A 198 16.42 0.72 20.91
C ARG A 198 17.19 -0.22 19.99
N GLN A 199 18.10 -0.99 20.57
CA GLN A 199 18.86 -2.04 19.87
C GLN A 199 18.15 -3.40 19.88
N ASP A 200 17.10 -3.56 20.69
CA ASP A 200 16.38 -4.82 20.84
C ASP A 200 14.87 -4.65 20.63
N VAL A 201 14.30 -5.63 19.91
CA VAL A 201 12.86 -5.77 19.67
C VAL A 201 12.18 -6.40 20.89
N ASN A 202 11.06 -5.82 21.31
CA ASN A 202 10.25 -6.29 22.43
C ASN A 202 8.78 -6.50 22.03
N ASN A 203 7.94 -6.93 22.98
CA ASN A 203 6.53 -7.23 22.72
C ASN A 203 5.70 -6.03 22.22
N ASN A 204 6.05 -4.80 22.58
CA ASN A 204 5.32 -3.62 22.14
C ASN A 204 5.50 -3.38 20.63
N ASP A 205 6.67 -3.71 20.10
CA ASP A 205 6.97 -3.64 18.65
C ASP A 205 6.05 -4.57 17.87
N LEU A 206 5.86 -5.80 18.36
CA LEU A 206 4.96 -6.76 17.74
C LEU A 206 3.49 -6.31 17.82
N ILE A 207 3.08 -5.70 18.93
CA ILE A 207 1.72 -5.16 19.08
C ILE A 207 1.49 -4.01 18.09
N LEU A 208 2.46 -3.11 17.95
CA LEU A 208 2.38 -2.00 17.01
C LEU A 208 2.37 -2.51 15.56
N LEU A 209 3.30 -3.40 15.22
CA LEU A 209 3.37 -3.97 13.87
C LEU A 209 2.08 -4.71 13.51
N HIS A 210 1.52 -5.48 14.45
CA HIS A 210 0.24 -6.16 14.23
C HIS A 210 -0.87 -5.16 13.90
N LYS A 211 -0.96 -4.03 14.62
CA LYS A 211 -1.94 -2.97 14.29
C LYS A 211 -1.71 -2.37 12.90
N LEU A 212 -0.45 -2.14 12.53
CA LEU A 212 -0.09 -1.57 11.23
C LEU A 212 -0.31 -2.53 10.06
N MET A 213 -0.13 -3.84 10.26
CA MET A 213 -0.28 -4.84 9.21
C MET A 213 -1.74 -5.29 9.00
N LYS A 214 -2.64 -5.10 9.97
CA LYS A 214 -4.05 -5.50 9.81
C LYS A 214 -4.69 -5.12 8.48
N PRO A 215 -4.55 -3.89 7.95
CA PRO A 215 -5.15 -3.55 6.66
C PRO A 215 -4.65 -4.37 5.47
N MET A 216 -3.47 -4.99 5.56
CA MET A 216 -2.94 -5.89 4.52
C MET A 216 -3.84 -7.10 4.28
N THR A 217 -4.60 -7.53 5.30
CA THR A 217 -5.54 -8.66 5.22
C THR A 217 -6.65 -8.45 4.18
N VAL A 218 -6.91 -7.21 3.79
CA VAL A 218 -7.88 -6.87 2.74
C VAL A 218 -7.55 -7.57 1.42
N GLU A 219 -6.26 -7.76 1.11
CA GLU A 219 -5.79 -8.30 -0.18
C GLU A 219 -6.44 -9.66 -0.52
N LYS A 220 -6.55 -10.57 0.46
CA LYS A 220 -7.15 -11.91 0.25
C LYS A 220 -8.64 -11.86 -0.14
N HIS A 221 -9.33 -10.76 0.16
CA HIS A 221 -10.75 -10.60 -0.12
C HIS A 221 -11.01 -9.97 -1.49
N ILE A 222 -10.12 -9.07 -1.92
CA ILE A 222 -10.30 -8.30 -3.15
C ILE A 222 -9.52 -8.87 -4.33
N PHE A 223 -8.46 -9.64 -4.10
CA PHE A 223 -7.72 -10.30 -5.18
C PHE A 223 -8.34 -11.66 -5.50
N ARG A 224 -8.38 -11.96 -6.80
CA ARG A 224 -8.93 -13.19 -7.35
C ARG A 224 -8.02 -13.71 -8.46
N LYS A 225 -7.96 -15.04 -8.53
CA LYS A 225 -7.18 -15.76 -9.52
C LYS A 225 -7.99 -16.94 -10.03
N SER A 226 -8.10 -17.12 -11.34
CA SER A 226 -8.81 -18.28 -11.93
C SER A 226 -7.91 -19.49 -12.19
N GLY A 227 -6.59 -19.30 -12.21
CA GLY A 227 -5.62 -20.38 -12.40
C GLY A 227 -4.38 -20.21 -11.53
N PHE A 228 -3.47 -21.18 -11.54
CA PHE A 228 -2.26 -21.11 -10.70
C PHE A 228 -1.31 -19.98 -11.09
N GLU A 229 -1.32 -19.51 -12.34
CA GLU A 229 -0.46 -18.41 -12.84
C GLU A 229 -1.22 -17.38 -13.70
N THR A 230 -2.51 -17.63 -13.98
CA THR A 230 -3.29 -16.87 -14.97
C THR A 230 -4.61 -16.35 -14.43
N GLY A 231 -5.20 -15.41 -15.17
CA GLY A 231 -6.51 -14.82 -14.86
C GLY A 231 -6.51 -14.14 -13.49
N ARG A 232 -5.65 -13.13 -13.33
CA ARG A 232 -5.57 -12.29 -12.13
C ARG A 232 -6.48 -11.07 -12.30
N TRP A 233 -7.39 -10.85 -11.36
CA TRP A 233 -8.19 -9.63 -11.30
C TRP A 233 -8.44 -9.21 -9.85
N MET A 234 -8.70 -7.91 -9.68
CA MET A 234 -9.00 -7.31 -8.39
C MET A 234 -10.42 -6.75 -8.41
N ASP A 235 -11.20 -7.04 -7.36
CA ASP A 235 -12.51 -6.45 -7.14
C ASP A 235 -12.36 -5.01 -6.62
N THR A 236 -12.32 -4.08 -7.57
CA THR A 236 -12.17 -2.65 -7.30
C THR A 236 -13.42 -2.04 -6.65
N ASN A 237 -14.60 -2.60 -6.92
CA ASN A 237 -15.85 -2.16 -6.31
C ASN A 237 -15.89 -2.54 -4.83
N LEU A 238 -15.50 -3.77 -4.48
CA LEU A 238 -15.39 -4.21 -3.09
C LEU A 238 -14.35 -3.38 -2.34
N ALA A 239 -13.17 -3.12 -2.95
CA ALA A 239 -12.16 -2.26 -2.35
C ALA A 239 -12.69 -0.85 -2.03
N ALA A 240 -13.46 -0.26 -2.96
CA ALA A 240 -14.13 1.02 -2.76
C ALA A 240 -15.17 0.96 -1.62
N VAL A 241 -15.98 -0.10 -1.58
CA VAL A 241 -17.02 -0.29 -0.56
C VAL A 241 -16.43 -0.50 0.84
N LEU A 242 -15.33 -1.24 0.96
CA LEU A 242 -14.62 -1.43 2.24
C LEU A 242 -14.21 -0.08 2.84
N VAL A 243 -13.72 0.85 2.02
CA VAL A 243 -13.35 2.21 2.46
C VAL A 243 -14.57 2.96 2.97
N GLU A 244 -15.69 2.90 2.26
CA GLU A 244 -16.92 3.58 2.68
C GLU A 244 -17.44 3.04 4.03
N PHE A 245 -17.42 1.72 4.23
CA PHE A 245 -17.85 1.10 5.49
C PHE A 245 -16.88 1.31 6.64
N ALA A 246 -15.58 1.39 6.37
CA ALA A 246 -14.60 1.78 7.39
C ALA A 246 -14.78 3.26 7.81
N SER A 247 -15.08 4.13 6.84
CA SER A 247 -15.11 5.58 7.03
C SER A 247 -16.38 6.08 7.70
N TRP A 248 -17.55 5.54 7.32
CA TRP A 248 -18.85 6.10 7.72
C TRP A 248 -19.67 5.14 8.59
N LYS A 249 -20.32 5.68 9.63
CA LYS A 249 -21.25 4.89 10.47
C LYS A 249 -22.57 4.56 9.75
N LYS A 250 -22.99 5.47 8.86
CA LYS A 250 -24.23 5.39 8.08
C LYS A 250 -23.89 5.67 6.64
N ILE A 251 -24.06 4.67 5.77
CA ILE A 251 -23.73 4.77 4.35
C ILE A 251 -25.02 4.74 3.57
N ASN A 252 -25.10 5.61 2.56
CA ASN A 252 -26.15 5.58 1.57
C ASN A 252 -25.57 5.73 0.17
N ILE A 253 -26.39 5.38 -0.82
CA ILE A 253 -26.03 5.44 -2.25
C ILE A 253 -25.58 6.84 -2.66
N ASP A 254 -26.25 7.89 -2.17
CA ASP A 254 -25.98 9.28 -2.57
C ASP A 254 -24.60 9.76 -2.06
N ARG A 255 -24.12 9.23 -0.92
CA ARG A 255 -22.75 9.46 -0.41
C ARG A 255 -21.73 8.81 -1.33
N ILE A 256 -21.88 7.52 -1.63
CA ILE A 256 -20.96 6.79 -2.52
C ILE A 256 -20.89 7.49 -3.88
N ALA A 257 -22.04 7.88 -4.44
CA ALA A 257 -22.13 8.62 -5.69
C ALA A 257 -21.30 9.92 -5.65
N ARG A 258 -21.41 10.68 -4.55
CA ARG A 258 -20.65 11.93 -4.34
C ARG A 258 -19.15 11.70 -4.21
N ASP A 259 -18.75 10.67 -3.50
CA ASP A 259 -17.34 10.40 -3.19
C ASP A 259 -16.60 9.90 -4.43
N TYR A 260 -17.26 9.09 -5.27
CA TYR A 260 -16.69 8.56 -6.52
C TYR A 260 -17.05 9.35 -7.78
N LYS A 261 -17.80 10.46 -7.66
CA LYS A 261 -18.20 11.34 -8.78
C LYS A 261 -18.98 10.61 -9.88
N VAL A 262 -19.88 9.71 -9.48
CA VAL A 262 -20.75 8.95 -10.39
C VAL A 262 -22.22 9.19 -10.04
N SER A 263 -23.12 8.83 -10.95
CA SER A 263 -24.56 8.93 -10.68
C SER A 263 -25.03 7.86 -9.69
N PRO A 264 -26.10 8.09 -8.89
CA PRO A 264 -26.68 7.07 -8.03
C PRO A 264 -27.08 5.78 -8.76
N SER A 265 -27.58 5.87 -9.99
CA SER A 265 -27.91 4.68 -10.80
C SER A 265 -26.67 3.89 -11.18
N THR A 266 -25.55 4.57 -11.46
CA THR A 266 -24.25 3.90 -11.64
C THR A 266 -23.83 3.16 -10.37
N VAL A 267 -24.01 3.77 -9.19
CA VAL A 267 -23.70 3.11 -7.91
C VAL A 267 -24.54 1.85 -7.73
N TYR A 268 -25.86 1.91 -7.93
CA TYR A 268 -26.71 0.72 -7.86
C TYR A 268 -26.22 -0.42 -8.76
N ARG A 269 -25.84 -0.09 -10.00
CA ARG A 269 -25.29 -1.08 -10.94
C ARG A 269 -23.98 -1.70 -10.42
N LEU A 270 -23.05 -0.89 -9.93
CA LEU A 270 -21.76 -1.38 -9.41
C LEU A 270 -21.93 -2.23 -8.13
N LEU A 271 -22.91 -1.88 -7.30
CA LEU A 271 -23.23 -2.60 -6.07
C LEU A 271 -23.93 -3.94 -6.34
N ALA A 272 -24.59 -4.10 -7.49
CA ALA A 272 -25.28 -5.35 -7.83
C ALA A 272 -24.31 -6.55 -7.91
N ASP A 273 -23.07 -6.30 -8.32
CA ASP A 273 -22.01 -7.31 -8.48
C ASP A 273 -21.42 -7.78 -7.14
N ILE A 274 -21.64 -7.03 -6.06
CA ILE A 274 -21.08 -7.28 -4.72
C ILE A 274 -22.15 -7.30 -3.63
N LYS A 275 -23.40 -7.61 -4.00
CA LYS A 275 -24.57 -7.65 -3.10
C LYS A 275 -24.43 -8.66 -1.96
N GLU A 276 -23.51 -9.60 -2.05
CA GLU A 276 -23.22 -10.58 -1.00
C GLU A 276 -22.60 -9.95 0.25
N TRP A 277 -22.08 -8.71 0.16
CA TRP A 277 -21.37 -8.03 1.26
C TRP A 277 -22.26 -7.13 2.13
N PHE A 278 -23.40 -6.68 1.63
CA PHE A 278 -24.32 -5.80 2.35
C PHE A 278 -25.79 -6.13 2.04
N VAL A 279 -26.69 -5.51 2.78
CA VAL A 279 -28.12 -5.48 2.52
C VAL A 279 -28.60 -4.04 2.46
N GLU A 280 -29.61 -3.77 1.64
CA GLU A 280 -30.32 -2.50 1.71
C GLU A 280 -31.27 -2.55 2.92
N ASP A 281 -31.18 -1.54 3.79
CA ASP A 281 -32.03 -1.43 5.00
C ASP A 281 -33.52 -1.33 4.61
N SER A 282 -33.79 -0.51 3.59
CA SER A 282 -35.07 -0.49 2.87
C SER A 282 -34.90 0.22 1.52
N ILE A 283 -35.70 -0.15 0.51
CA ILE A 283 -35.68 0.46 -0.83
C ILE A 283 -35.84 2.00 -0.76
N LYS A 284 -36.59 2.50 0.23
CA LYS A 284 -36.84 3.93 0.43
C LYS A 284 -35.70 4.67 1.13
N SER A 285 -34.95 4.01 2.03
CA SER A 285 -33.89 4.67 2.81
C SER A 285 -32.58 4.84 2.03
N LYS A 286 -32.38 4.08 0.94
CA LYS A 286 -31.10 4.02 0.18
C LYS A 286 -29.88 3.72 1.08
N MET A 287 -30.12 3.18 2.27
CA MET A 287 -29.10 2.93 3.28
C MET A 287 -28.54 1.52 3.08
N LEU A 288 -27.22 1.38 3.24
CA LEU A 288 -26.54 0.09 3.16
C LEU A 288 -26.13 -0.36 4.55
N VAL A 289 -26.44 -1.61 4.87
CA VAL A 289 -26.07 -2.27 6.14
C VAL A 289 -25.09 -3.38 5.83
N PRO A 290 -23.92 -3.45 6.49
CA PRO A 290 -22.94 -4.47 6.21
C PRO A 290 -23.43 -5.82 6.73
N LYS A 291 -23.28 -6.88 5.92
CA LYS A 291 -23.52 -8.25 6.38
C LYS A 291 -22.42 -8.69 7.34
N LEU A 292 -22.66 -9.82 8.02
CA LEU A 292 -21.70 -10.37 9.00
C LEU A 292 -20.32 -10.57 8.40
N GLU A 293 -20.25 -11.02 7.15
CA GLU A 293 -18.99 -11.23 6.44
C GLU A 293 -18.20 -9.93 6.26
N LEU A 294 -18.84 -8.86 5.79
CA LEU A 294 -18.20 -7.56 5.63
C LEU A 294 -17.72 -7.00 6.98
N LYS A 295 -18.52 -7.16 8.05
CA LYS A 295 -18.11 -6.77 9.41
C LYS A 295 -16.88 -7.54 9.87
N ARG A 296 -16.81 -8.84 9.58
CA ARG A 296 -15.66 -9.69 9.92
C ARG A 296 -14.40 -9.20 9.20
N VAL A 297 -14.49 -8.95 7.90
CA VAL A 297 -13.37 -8.44 7.09
C VAL A 297 -12.88 -7.09 7.59
N LEU A 298 -13.80 -6.16 7.87
CA LEU A 298 -13.42 -4.84 8.41
C LEU A 298 -12.74 -4.96 9.78
N LYS A 299 -13.25 -5.81 10.67
CA LYS A 299 -12.64 -6.07 11.99
C LYS A 299 -11.24 -6.68 11.86
N GLU A 300 -11.07 -7.64 10.95
CA GLU A 300 -9.78 -8.24 10.64
C GLU A 300 -8.79 -7.18 10.12
N ALA A 301 -9.26 -6.29 9.24
CA ALA A 301 -8.51 -5.17 8.69
C ALA A 301 -8.21 -4.05 9.70
N GLY A 302 -8.61 -4.20 10.97
CA GLY A 302 -8.32 -3.23 12.04
C GLY A 302 -9.32 -2.08 12.12
N VAL A 303 -10.50 -2.22 11.55
CA VAL A 303 -11.59 -1.25 11.70
C VAL A 303 -12.32 -1.50 13.02
N GLU A 304 -12.19 -0.56 13.96
CA GLU A 304 -12.80 -0.62 15.29
C GLU A 304 -14.21 0.00 15.26
N ARG A 305 -15.20 -0.70 14.69
CA ARG A 305 -16.61 -0.27 14.67
C ARG A 305 -17.61 -1.41 14.78
#